data_AF-A0A5S3PS02-F1
#
_entry.id   AF-A0A5S3PS02-F1
#
_cell.length_a   1.000
_cell.length_b   1.000
_cell.length_c   1.000
_cell.angle_alpha   90.00
_cell.angle_beta   90.00
_cell.angle_gamma   90.00
#
_symmetry.space_group_name_H-M   'P 1'
#
loop_
_entity.id
_entity.type
_entity.pdbx_description
1 polymer ?
#
loop_
_entity_poly.entity_id
_entity_poly.type
_entity_poly.pdbx_seq_one_letter_code
_entity_poly.pdbx_strand_id
1 'polypeptide(L)'
;MDNFMIAILVILASSFIGRRINQKASEKLNDDQKARLVTLFSRSGIYSFIILILILGLFFSNIKFKWVDQGSASLVFMVFITTFLLGNAYRTYKKLKEANFPESYVKQNLLSNAVRFLGLILFFVILNWF
;
A
#
# COMPACT_ATOMS: atom_id res chain seq x y z
N MET A 1 26.05 -4.94 5.97
CA MET A 1 24.81 -5.21 5.22
C MET A 1 24.51 -3.95 4.45
N ASP A 2 24.35 -4.03 3.14
CA ASP A 2 24.06 -2.83 2.34
C ASP A 2 22.75 -2.19 2.80
N ASN A 3 22.68 -0.85 2.84
CA ASN A 3 21.49 -0.11 3.28
C ASN A 3 20.24 -0.54 2.51
N PHE A 4 20.43 -0.90 1.24
CA PHE A 4 19.42 -1.52 0.39
C PHE A 4 18.83 -2.81 0.97
N MET A 5 19.68 -3.71 1.50
CA MET A 5 19.23 -4.96 2.12
C MET A 5 18.46 -4.70 3.42
N ILE A 6 18.90 -3.74 4.24
CA ILE A 6 18.17 -3.32 5.45
C ILE A 6 16.81 -2.74 5.08
N ALA A 7 16.75 -1.85 4.09
CA ALA A 7 15.51 -1.25 3.60
C ALA A 7 14.53 -2.32 3.10
N ILE A 8 15.02 -3.31 2.33
CA ILE A 8 14.22 -4.46 1.87
C ILE A 8 13.66 -5.25 3.05
N LEU A 9 14.49 -5.55 4.06
CA LEU A 9 14.01 -6.30 5.23
C LEU A 9 12.91 -5.54 5.98
N VAL A 10 13.02 -4.21 6.11
CA VAL A 10 12.01 -3.37 6.75
C VAL A 10 10.68 -3.37 5.98
N ILE A 11 10.72 -3.21 4.66
CA ILE A 11 9.48 -3.21 3.85
C ILE A 11 8.83 -4.61 3.81
N LEU A 12 9.62 -5.68 3.80
CA LEU A 12 9.11 -7.05 3.87
C LEU A 12 8.49 -7.35 5.24
N ALA A 13 9.17 -6.97 6.34
CA ALA A 13 8.68 -7.18 7.69
C ALA A 13 7.36 -6.43 7.93
N SER A 14 7.30 -5.14 7.57
CA SER A 14 6.08 -4.34 7.69
C SER A 14 4.93 -4.88 6.82
N SER A 15 5.22 -5.32 5.60
CA SER A 15 4.23 -5.97 4.72
C SER A 15 3.68 -7.25 5.33
N PHE A 16 4.55 -8.07 5.92
CA PHE A 16 4.17 -9.31 6.58
C PHE A 16 3.32 -9.06 7.83
N ILE A 17 3.73 -8.11 8.69
CA ILE A 17 2.98 -7.72 9.89
C ILE A 17 1.60 -7.19 9.50
N GLY A 18 1.53 -6.27 8.51
CA GLY A 18 0.25 -5.77 8.02
C GLY A 18 -0.64 -6.89 7.45
N ARG A 19 -0.07 -7.85 6.70
CA ARG A 19 -0.82 -9.01 6.21
C ARG A 19 -1.37 -9.86 7.35
N ARG A 20 -0.58 -10.09 8.41
CA ARG A 20 -1.03 -10.84 9.60
C ARG A 20 -2.16 -10.10 10.35
N ILE A 21 -2.09 -8.79 10.49
CA ILE A 21 -3.17 -7.99 11.09
C ILE A 21 -4.46 -8.13 10.27
N ASN A 22 -4.38 -7.96 8.94
CA ASN A 22 -5.57 -8.10 8.09
C ASN A 22 -6.15 -9.50 8.10
N GLN A 23 -5.31 -10.54 8.08
CA GLN A 23 -5.78 -11.92 8.14
C GLN A 23 -6.54 -12.18 9.44
N LYS A 24 -5.97 -11.80 10.59
CA LYS A 24 -6.64 -11.92 11.90
C LYS A 24 -7.93 -11.10 11.96
N ALA A 25 -7.99 -9.97 11.28
CA ALA A 25 -9.21 -9.16 11.19
C ALA A 25 -10.28 -9.89 10.36
N SER A 26 -9.91 -10.45 9.21
CA SER A 26 -10.83 -11.19 8.33
C SER A 26 -11.35 -12.48 8.95
N GLU A 27 -10.55 -13.14 9.80
CA GLU A 27 -10.97 -14.33 10.57
C GLU A 27 -12.10 -14.02 11.56
N LYS A 28 -12.24 -12.76 12.01
CA LYS A 28 -13.33 -12.31 12.90
C LYS A 28 -14.64 -12.00 12.17
N LEU A 29 -14.65 -12.05 10.84
CA LEU A 29 -15.86 -11.84 10.05
C LEU A 29 -16.66 -13.14 9.95
N ASN A 30 -17.99 -13.03 9.95
CA ASN A 30 -18.84 -14.16 9.60
C ASN A 30 -18.79 -14.44 8.08
N ASP A 31 -19.30 -15.59 7.65
CA ASP A 31 -19.16 -16.01 6.26
C ASP A 31 -19.92 -15.10 5.28
N ASP A 32 -21.06 -14.55 5.69
CA ASP A 32 -21.80 -13.53 4.93
C ASP A 32 -20.99 -12.25 4.72
N GLN A 33 -20.29 -11.77 5.76
CA GLN A 33 -19.42 -10.60 5.68
C GLN A 33 -18.19 -10.87 4.81
N LYS A 34 -17.61 -12.08 4.87
CA LYS A 34 -16.51 -12.47 3.96
C LYS A 34 -16.97 -12.49 2.51
N ALA A 35 -18.14 -13.06 2.22
CA ALA A 35 -18.72 -13.07 0.87
C ALA A 35 -18.98 -11.64 0.37
N ARG A 36 -19.57 -10.77 1.21
CA ARG A 36 -19.76 -9.35 0.90
C ARG A 36 -18.44 -8.63 0.65
N LEU A 37 -17.40 -8.92 1.42
CA LEU A 37 -16.08 -8.32 1.28
C LEU A 37 -15.49 -8.65 -0.11
N VAL A 38 -15.53 -9.92 -0.51
CA VAL A 38 -15.04 -10.35 -1.84
C VAL A 38 -15.81 -9.62 -2.94
N THR A 39 -17.14 -9.58 -2.85
CA THR A 39 -17.98 -8.90 -3.85
C THR A 39 -17.68 -7.40 -3.94
N LEU A 40 -17.54 -6.71 -2.79
CA LEU A 40 -17.30 -5.27 -2.70
C LEU A 40 -15.96 -4.84 -3.30
N PHE A 41 -14.95 -5.71 -3.23
CA PHE A 41 -13.59 -5.43 -3.67
C PHE A 41 -13.18 -6.14 -4.98
N SER A 42 -14.03 -7.01 -5.52
CA SER A 42 -13.81 -7.81 -6.74
C SER A 42 -13.25 -7.00 -7.92
N ARG A 43 -13.79 -5.80 -8.17
CA ARG A 43 -13.34 -4.93 -9.27
C ARG A 43 -12.22 -3.96 -8.89
N SER A 44 -12.10 -3.59 -7.61
CA SER A 44 -11.10 -2.58 -7.21
C SER A 44 -9.66 -3.05 -7.34
N GLY A 45 -9.40 -4.36 -7.21
CA GLY A 45 -8.04 -4.90 -7.35
C GLY A 45 -7.43 -4.59 -8.72
N ILE A 46 -8.21 -4.77 -9.80
CA ILE A 46 -7.75 -4.52 -11.18
C ILE A 46 -7.43 -3.04 -11.41
N TYR A 47 -8.30 -2.12 -10.98
CA TYR A 47 -8.05 -0.69 -11.16
C TYR A 47 -6.79 -0.23 -10.42
N SER A 48 -6.61 -0.67 -9.16
CA SER A 48 -5.41 -0.33 -8.40
C SER A 48 -4.15 -0.92 -9.05
N PHE A 49 -4.23 -2.14 -9.59
CA PHE A 49 -3.11 -2.76 -10.29
C PHE A 49 -2.73 -2.02 -11.58
N ILE A 50 -3.71 -1.61 -12.39
CA ILE A 50 -3.49 -0.82 -13.61
C ILE A 50 -2.79 0.51 -13.29
N ILE A 51 -3.27 1.24 -12.28
CA ILE A 51 -2.66 2.52 -11.88
C ILE A 51 -1.22 2.30 -11.39
N LEU A 52 -0.97 1.22 -10.63
CA LEU A 52 0.37 0.88 -10.18
C LEU A 52 1.31 0.61 -11.36
N ILE A 53 0.86 -0.15 -12.37
CA ILE A 53 1.63 -0.38 -13.60
C ILE A 53 1.95 0.94 -14.30
N LEU A 54 1.00 1.87 -14.40
CA LEU A 54 1.23 3.18 -15.01
C LEU A 54 2.28 3.99 -14.24
N ILE A 55 2.20 4.04 -12.92
CA ILE A 55 3.17 4.74 -12.07
C ILE A 55 4.58 4.15 -12.26
N LEU A 56 4.71 2.82 -12.24
CA LEU A 56 5.98 2.14 -12.49
C LEU A 56 6.48 2.35 -13.92
N GLY A 57 5.60 2.26 -14.91
CA GLY A 57 5.93 2.46 -16.32
C GLY A 57 6.47 3.86 -16.60
N LEU A 58 5.87 4.89 -16.00
CA LEU A 58 6.36 6.26 -16.07
C LEU A 58 7.74 6.41 -15.42
N PHE A 59 7.94 5.80 -14.24
CA PHE A 59 9.23 5.82 -13.55
C PHE A 59 10.36 5.17 -14.37
N PHE A 60 10.13 3.96 -14.88
CA PHE A 60 11.12 3.28 -15.72
C PHE A 60 11.35 3.98 -17.06
N SER A 61 10.31 4.59 -17.64
CA SER A 61 10.45 5.43 -18.84
C SER A 61 11.34 6.64 -18.55
N ASN A 62 11.15 7.29 -17.39
CA ASN A 62 12.02 8.40 -16.99
C ASN A 62 13.47 7.94 -16.82
N ILE A 63 13.73 6.77 -16.22
CA ILE A 63 15.10 6.23 -16.10
C ILE A 63 15.73 6.03 -17.48
N LYS A 64 14.97 5.49 -18.44
CA LYS A 64 15.47 5.18 -19.78
C LYS A 64 15.72 6.42 -20.63
N PHE A 65 14.78 7.35 -20.65
CA PHE A 65 14.82 8.54 -21.51
C PHE A 65 15.40 9.78 -20.82
N LYS A 66 15.65 9.72 -19.50
CA LYS A 66 16.20 10.79 -18.67
C LYS A 66 15.45 12.12 -18.82
N TRP A 67 14.11 12.07 -18.86
CA TRP A 67 13.28 13.28 -18.98
C TRP A 67 13.47 14.26 -17.82
N VAL A 68 13.70 13.71 -16.63
CA VAL A 68 13.93 14.44 -15.37
C VAL A 68 15.16 13.86 -14.69
N ASP A 69 15.91 14.71 -13.99
CA ASP A 69 17.04 14.27 -13.17
C ASP A 69 16.62 13.22 -12.13
N GLN A 70 17.56 12.36 -11.75
CA GLN A 70 17.27 11.20 -10.92
C GLN A 70 16.76 11.57 -9.51
N GLY A 71 17.20 12.70 -8.95
CA GLY A 71 16.77 13.16 -7.64
C GLY A 71 15.31 13.61 -7.66
N SER A 72 14.97 14.51 -8.57
CA SER A 72 13.61 15.01 -8.75
C SER A 72 12.66 13.87 -9.16
N ALA A 73 13.09 12.96 -10.04
CA ALA A 73 12.28 11.81 -10.45
C ALA A 73 11.93 10.88 -9.29
N SER A 74 12.89 10.64 -8.38
CA SER A 74 12.68 9.80 -7.19
C SER A 74 11.70 10.46 -6.21
N LEU A 75 11.80 11.77 -6.02
CA LEU A 75 10.89 12.53 -5.16
C LEU A 75 9.47 12.53 -5.74
N VAL A 76 9.33 12.83 -7.04
CA VAL A 76 8.04 12.78 -7.74
C VAL A 76 7.41 11.39 -7.62
N PHE A 77 8.20 10.33 -7.86
CA PHE A 77 7.73 8.96 -7.70
C PHE A 77 7.25 8.67 -6.27
N MET A 78 8.01 9.09 -5.26
CA MET A 78 7.65 8.94 -3.85
C MET A 78 6.34 9.65 -3.51
N VAL A 79 6.12 10.86 -4.04
CA VAL A 79 4.87 11.62 -3.83
C VAL A 79 3.69 10.92 -4.52
N PHE A 80 3.85 10.49 -5.77
CA PHE A 80 2.81 9.80 -6.53
C PHE A 80 2.41 8.47 -5.89
N ILE A 81 3.39 7.63 -5.52
CA ILE A 81 3.11 6.33 -4.89
C ILE A 81 2.43 6.52 -3.52
N THR A 82 2.90 7.47 -2.72
CA THR A 82 2.34 7.75 -1.39
C THR A 82 0.90 8.27 -1.51
N THR A 83 0.65 9.19 -2.43
CA THR A 83 -0.70 9.75 -2.67
C THR A 83 -1.66 8.67 -3.15
N PHE A 84 -1.22 7.84 -4.10
CA PHE A 84 -2.00 6.71 -4.59
C PHE A 84 -2.35 5.71 -3.48
N LEU A 85 -1.38 5.39 -2.63
CA LEU A 85 -1.56 4.49 -1.50
C LEU A 85 -2.53 5.05 -0.45
N LEU A 86 -2.38 6.31 -0.06
CA LEU A 86 -3.31 7.00 0.84
C LEU A 86 -4.72 7.06 0.26
N GLY A 87 -4.85 7.39 -1.03
CA GLY A 87 -6.13 7.40 -1.73
C GLY A 87 -6.81 6.03 -1.73
N ASN A 88 -6.07 4.94 -1.98
CA ASN A 88 -6.61 3.58 -1.89
C ASN A 88 -7.02 3.20 -0.47
N ALA A 89 -6.21 3.55 0.54
CA ALA A 89 -6.55 3.29 1.94
C ALA A 89 -7.83 4.03 2.35
N TYR A 90 -7.96 5.30 1.98
CA TYR A 90 -9.16 6.09 2.23
C TYR A 90 -10.38 5.53 1.51
N ARG A 91 -10.28 5.18 0.22
CA ARG A 91 -11.36 4.53 -0.53
C ARG A 91 -11.78 3.22 0.10
N THR A 92 -10.83 2.41 0.57
CA THR A 92 -11.10 1.15 1.27
C THR A 92 -11.84 1.41 2.58
N TYR A 93 -11.36 2.36 3.39
CA TYR A 93 -12.02 2.77 4.63
C TYR A 93 -13.47 3.21 4.38
N LYS A 94 -13.67 4.12 3.42
CA LYS A 94 -14.99 4.64 3.05
C LYS A 94 -15.93 3.51 2.62
N LYS A 95 -15.49 2.63 1.72
CA LYS A 95 -16.27 1.46 1.27
C LYS A 95 -16.64 0.52 2.42
N LEU A 96 -15.73 0.27 3.36
CA LEU A 96 -16.01 -0.60 4.51
C LEU A 96 -17.02 0.03 5.47
N LYS A 97 -16.93 1.35 5.71
CA LYS A 97 -17.89 2.10 6.53
C LYS A 97 -19.27 2.13 5.87
N GLU A 98 -19.35 2.42 4.57
CA GLU A 98 -20.61 2.46 3.81
C GLU A 98 -21.29 1.08 3.73
N ALA A 99 -20.51 0.00 3.68
CA ALA A 99 -21.01 -1.37 3.69
C ALA A 99 -21.32 -1.92 5.11
N ASN A 100 -21.28 -1.07 6.15
CA ASN A 100 -21.57 -1.41 7.55
C ASN A 100 -20.73 -2.58 8.09
N PHE A 101 -19.45 -2.65 7.72
CA PHE A 101 -18.54 -3.63 8.33
C PHE A 101 -18.29 -3.33 9.81
N PRO A 102 -18.00 -4.36 10.64
CA PRO A 102 -17.71 -4.17 12.06
C PRO A 102 -16.58 -3.17 12.28
N GLU A 103 -16.75 -2.23 13.20
CA GLU A 103 -15.72 -1.21 13.46
C GLU A 103 -14.38 -1.82 13.87
N SER A 104 -14.41 -2.96 14.57
CA SER A 104 -13.21 -3.72 14.94
C SER A 104 -12.42 -4.20 13.70
N TYR A 105 -13.10 -4.57 12.62
CA TYR A 105 -12.48 -4.93 11.35
C TYR A 105 -11.92 -3.71 10.64
N VAL A 106 -12.69 -2.62 10.57
CA VAL A 106 -12.28 -1.37 9.93
C VAL A 106 -11.02 -0.79 10.59
N LYS A 107 -10.98 -0.77 11.93
CA LYS A 107 -9.81 -0.29 12.71
C LYS A 107 -8.58 -1.16 12.48
N GLN A 108 -8.72 -2.48 12.44
CA GLN A 108 -7.60 -3.39 12.14
C GLN A 108 -7.10 -3.22 10.70
N ASN A 109 -7.99 -2.98 9.74
CA ASN A 109 -7.59 -2.72 8.36
C ASN A 109 -6.85 -1.38 8.22
N LEU A 110 -7.27 -0.34 8.94
CA LEU A 110 -6.52 0.92 9.04
C LEU A 110 -5.14 0.70 9.67
N LEU A 111 -5.06 -0.07 10.76
CA LEU A 111 -3.80 -0.37 11.43
C LEU A 111 -2.83 -1.13 10.51
N SER A 112 -3.33 -2.13 9.78
CA SER A 112 -2.56 -2.86 8.77
C SER A 112 -2.00 -1.93 7.69
N ASN A 113 -2.82 -1.03 7.15
CA ASN A 113 -2.38 -0.06 6.15
C ASN A 113 -1.36 0.93 6.74
N ALA A 114 -1.56 1.40 7.97
CA ALA A 114 -0.61 2.27 8.67
C ALA A 114 0.75 1.60 8.86
N VAL A 115 0.79 0.33 9.27
CA VAL A 115 2.04 -0.44 9.39
C VAL A 115 2.76 -0.55 8.04
N ARG A 116 2.02 -0.80 6.95
CA ARG A 116 2.60 -0.86 5.60
C ARG A 116 3.14 0.48 5.14
N PHE A 117 2.44 1.59 5.44
CA PHE A 117 2.91 2.93 5.09
C PHE A 117 4.13 3.34 5.90
N LEU A 118 4.17 3.02 7.20
CA LEU A 118 5.37 3.21 8.01
C LEU A 118 6.55 2.45 7.42
N GLY A 119 6.35 1.20 7.00
CA GLY A 119 7.36 0.41 6.31
C GLY A 119 7.89 1.05 5.03
N LEU A 120 6.99 1.60 4.21
CA LEU A 120 7.35 2.32 2.98
C LEU A 120 8.12 3.60 3.26
N ILE A 121 7.70 4.39 4.25
CA ILE A 121 8.41 5.62 4.66
C ILE A 121 9.81 5.27 5.17
N LEU A 122 9.92 4.27 6.05
CA LEU A 122 11.22 3.82 6.57
C LEU A 122 12.13 3.29 5.45
N PHE A 123 11.58 2.58 4.45
CA PHE A 123 12.34 2.15 3.27
C PHE A 123 12.99 3.34 2.56
N PHE A 124 12.23 4.40 2.26
CA PHE A 124 12.77 5.58 1.58
C PHE A 124 13.76 6.35 2.45
N VAL A 125 13.51 6.46 3.76
CA VAL A 125 14.45 7.11 4.70
C VAL A 125 15.78 6.36 4.72
N ILE A 126 15.76 5.03 4.90
CA ILE A 126 16.99 4.22 4.97
C ILE A 126 17.75 4.27 3.64
N LEU A 127 17.05 4.31 2.51
CA LEU A 127 17.67 4.31 1.18
C LEU A 127 18.27 5.67 0.79
N ASN A 128 17.77 6.78 1.32
CA ASN A 128 18.25 8.13 0.97
C ASN A 128 19.22 8.75 1.99
N TRP A 129 19.23 8.29 3.25
CA TRP A 129 20.05 8.89 4.31
C TRP A 129 21.36 8.16 4.61
N PHE A 130 21.61 6.99 4.01
CA PHE A 130 22.85 6.22 4.21
C PHE A 130 23.46 5.73 2.91
#